data_AF-A0A1G7FU98-F1
#
_entry.id   AF-A0A1G7FU98-F1
#
_cell.length_a   1.000
_cell.length_b   1.000
_cell.length_c   1.000
_cell.angle_alpha   90.00
_cell.angle_beta   90.00
_cell.angle_gamma   90.00
#
_symmetry.space_group_name_H-M   'P 1'
#
loop_
_entity.id
_entity.type
_entity.pdbx_description
1 polymer ?
#
loop_
_entity_poly.entity_id
_entity_poly.type
_entity_poly.pdbx_seq_one_letter_code
_entity_poly.pdbx_strand_id
1 'polypeptide(L)'
;MLARWSVVAFLISSAMVVASAQRQPGTFTYTHTTQQTLADGTHITRVTHSVTIRDGYGRTRNENELQMPGQSIIRTVNIADPVAGVTYFYQEGEGQNVSHTYTRLEMHRPTQNPGLRTLPSPPPPSGAVGGQSSSVSGTVGVAGGVVYSGLIPVNQPGAAEMRPQIKNEELGFDTVQGISCKSHRTTETYPVNFFGNDRPIVITREICTSVESGGMLVRNVVDDPRMGTQTMLLESASFTEPTANVFQPPPGYTERKQNQTQ
;
A
#
# COMPACT_ATOMS: atom_id res chain seq x y z
N MET A 1 -31.63 22.97 44.14
CA MET A 1 -32.37 22.85 42.85
C MET A 1 -31.57 23.56 41.78
N LEU A 2 -31.39 22.88 40.65
CA LEU A 2 -30.28 23.02 39.70
C LEU A 2 -30.28 24.34 38.90
N ALA A 3 -29.11 24.99 38.85
CA ALA A 3 -28.82 26.11 37.97
C ALA A 3 -28.52 25.61 36.55
N ARG A 4 -29.28 26.12 35.59
CA ARG A 4 -29.07 25.96 34.14
C ARG A 4 -27.83 26.75 33.71
N TRP A 5 -26.88 26.09 33.06
CA TRP A 5 -25.85 26.73 32.25
C TRP A 5 -25.80 26.06 30.88
N SER A 6 -25.92 26.90 29.85
CA SER A 6 -25.88 26.57 28.44
C SER A 6 -24.52 25.98 28.04
N VAL A 7 -24.51 24.88 27.28
CA VAL A 7 -23.31 24.42 26.59
C VAL A 7 -23.45 24.72 25.11
N VAL A 8 -22.57 25.61 24.65
CA VAL A 8 -22.36 26.06 23.28
C VAL A 8 -21.85 24.88 22.44
N ALA A 9 -22.48 24.65 21.29
CA ALA A 9 -22.02 23.71 20.28
C ALA A 9 -20.74 24.25 19.63
N PHE A 10 -19.61 23.58 19.86
CA PHE A 10 -18.40 23.75 19.05
C PHE A 10 -18.36 22.66 17.98
N LEU A 11 -18.74 23.03 16.76
CA LEU A 11 -18.37 22.30 15.56
C LEU A 11 -16.88 22.55 15.32
N ILE A 12 -16.02 21.71 15.90
CA ILE A 12 -14.64 21.60 15.43
C ILE A 12 -14.68 20.73 14.18
N SER A 13 -14.82 21.40 13.04
CA SER A 13 -14.47 20.85 11.75
C SER A 13 -12.97 20.59 11.77
N SER A 14 -12.55 19.43 12.26
CA SER A 14 -11.21 18.92 12.03
C SER A 14 -11.11 18.61 10.55
N ALA A 15 -10.63 19.59 9.78
CA ALA A 15 -9.96 19.29 8.53
C ALA A 15 -8.91 18.22 8.85
N MET A 16 -9.12 16.99 8.38
CA MET A 16 -8.02 16.07 8.21
C MET A 16 -7.09 16.73 7.22
N VAL A 17 -6.13 17.49 7.75
CA VAL A 17 -4.84 17.62 7.09
C VAL A 17 -4.40 16.18 6.97
N VAL A 18 -4.53 15.62 5.77
CA VAL A 18 -3.79 14.41 5.38
C VAL A 18 -2.35 14.87 5.34
N ALA A 19 -1.76 15.03 6.53
CA ALA A 19 -0.32 14.98 6.67
C ALA A 19 -0.01 13.59 6.13
N SER A 20 0.60 13.53 4.95
CA SER A 20 1.43 12.39 4.61
C SER A 20 2.30 12.18 5.84
N ALA A 21 2.05 11.13 6.62
CA ALA A 21 2.82 10.88 7.84
C ALA A 21 4.28 10.76 7.39
N GLN A 22 5.05 11.84 7.57
CA GLN A 22 6.44 11.90 7.15
C GLN A 22 7.15 10.82 7.94
N ARG A 23 7.48 9.72 7.27
CA ARG A 23 8.08 8.54 7.90
C ARG A 23 9.44 8.94 8.49
N GLN A 24 9.63 8.76 9.80
CA GLN A 24 10.85 9.19 10.50
C GLN A 24 12.12 8.56 9.91
N PRO A 25 13.21 9.31 9.66
CA PRO A 25 14.48 8.73 9.22
C PRO A 25 14.97 7.59 10.11
N GLY A 26 15.68 6.65 9.54
CA GLY A 26 16.23 5.53 10.29
C GLY A 26 16.46 4.26 9.48
N THR A 27 16.93 3.25 10.20
CA THR A 27 17.17 1.89 9.74
C THR A 27 16.32 0.93 10.56
N PHE A 28 15.59 0.05 9.89
CA PHE A 28 14.65 -0.89 10.50
C PHE A 28 14.93 -2.29 9.94
N THR A 29 15.25 -3.23 10.82
CA THR A 29 15.49 -4.63 10.47
C THR A 29 14.28 -5.46 10.86
N TYR A 30 13.84 -6.33 9.96
CA TYR A 30 12.66 -7.17 10.14
C TYR A 30 13.00 -8.64 9.90
N THR A 31 12.44 -9.50 10.73
CA THR A 31 12.36 -10.94 10.49
C THR A 31 11.03 -11.27 9.82
N HIS A 32 11.08 -12.05 8.73
CA HIS A 32 9.92 -12.58 8.03
C HIS A 32 9.86 -14.08 8.22
N THR A 33 8.75 -14.57 8.77
CA THR A 33 8.49 -15.99 8.99
C THR A 33 7.27 -16.40 8.18
N THR A 34 7.42 -17.41 7.32
CA THR A 34 6.29 -18.06 6.64
C THR A 34 6.14 -19.47 7.18
N GLN A 35 4.93 -19.82 7.63
CA GLN A 35 4.57 -21.16 8.08
C GLN A 35 3.43 -21.68 7.21
N GLN A 36 3.64 -22.82 6.56
CA GLN A 36 2.65 -23.45 5.68
C GLN A 36 2.50 -24.92 6.04
N THR A 37 1.27 -25.39 6.21
CA THR A 37 0.95 -26.82 6.33
C THR A 37 0.37 -27.30 5.01
N LEU A 38 0.97 -28.34 4.44
CA LEU A 38 0.53 -28.95 3.18
C LEU A 38 -0.60 -29.96 3.40
N ALA A 39 -1.22 -30.42 2.31
CA ALA A 39 -2.35 -31.35 2.35
C ALA A 39 -2.02 -32.71 2.99
N ASP A 40 -0.74 -33.12 3.00
CA ASP A 40 -0.25 -34.34 3.63
C ASP A 40 0.13 -34.15 5.12
N GLY A 41 -0.05 -32.95 5.67
CA GLY A 41 0.34 -32.59 7.03
C GLY A 41 1.81 -32.17 7.18
N THR A 42 2.59 -32.13 6.10
CA THR A 42 3.97 -31.61 6.11
C THR A 42 3.97 -30.11 6.44
N HIS A 43 4.85 -29.70 7.35
CA HIS A 43 5.01 -28.30 7.74
C HIS A 43 6.26 -27.69 7.09
N ILE A 44 6.10 -26.55 6.42
CA ILE A 44 7.19 -25.76 5.84
C ILE A 44 7.30 -24.46 6.63
N THR A 45 8.46 -24.25 7.26
CA THR A 45 8.81 -22.97 7.89
C THR A 45 9.97 -22.34 7.12
N ARG A 46 9.82 -21.09 6.73
CA ARG A 46 10.87 -20.28 6.10
C ARG A 46 11.08 -19.01 6.90
N VAL A 47 12.35 -18.65 7.11
CA VAL A 47 12.74 -17.42 7.80
C VAL A 47 13.71 -16.65 6.91
N THR A 48 13.42 -15.38 6.67
CA THR A 48 14.25 -14.45 5.90
C THR A 48 14.28 -13.09 6.58
N HIS A 49 15.28 -12.26 6.29
CA HIS A 49 15.38 -10.92 6.85
C HIS A 49 15.20 -9.84 5.80
N SER A 50 14.78 -8.66 6.25
CA SER A 50 14.81 -7.45 5.42
C SER A 50 15.30 -6.25 6.20
N VAL A 51 15.96 -5.32 5.52
CA VAL A 51 16.38 -4.04 6.08
C VAL A 51 15.71 -2.93 5.29
N THR A 52 15.06 -2.00 5.98
CA THR A 52 14.51 -0.77 5.41
C THR A 52 15.28 0.42 5.96
N ILE A 53 15.87 1.22 5.08
CA ILE A 53 16.60 2.44 5.41
C ILE A 53 15.86 3.61 4.74
N ARG A 54 15.62 4.69 5.48
CA ARG A 54 15.00 5.91 4.93
C ARG A 54 15.61 7.16 5.57
N ASP A 55 15.71 8.24 4.81
CA ASP A 55 16.30 9.49 5.29
C ASP A 55 15.30 10.66 5.26
N GLY A 56 15.74 11.83 5.72
CA GLY A 56 14.91 13.04 5.75
C GLY A 56 14.54 13.60 4.37
N TYR A 57 15.28 13.22 3.32
CA TYR A 57 15.04 13.63 1.94
C TYR A 57 14.05 12.71 1.20
N GLY A 58 13.53 11.68 1.88
CA GLY A 58 12.61 10.71 1.30
C GLY A 58 13.29 9.64 0.45
N ARG A 59 14.63 9.55 0.47
CA ARG A 59 15.35 8.43 -0.14
C ARG A 59 15.09 7.19 0.70
N THR A 60 14.87 6.06 0.03
CA THR A 60 14.64 4.78 0.70
C THR A 60 15.50 3.70 0.10
N ARG A 61 16.00 2.79 0.92
CA ARG A 61 16.68 1.56 0.52
C ARG A 61 15.99 0.39 1.21
N ASN A 62 15.50 -0.55 0.42
CA ASN A 62 14.89 -1.78 0.89
C ASN A 62 15.78 -2.95 0.45
N GLU A 63 16.20 -3.74 1.42
CA GLU A 63 16.98 -4.94 1.22
C GLU A 63 16.15 -6.13 1.65
N ASN A 64 15.90 -7.07 0.76
CA ASN A 64 15.07 -8.23 1.03
C ASN A 64 15.86 -9.50 0.73
N GLU A 65 16.02 -10.36 1.73
CA GLU A 65 16.53 -11.71 1.51
C GLU A 65 15.48 -12.56 0.81
N LEU A 66 15.92 -13.27 -0.22
CA LEU A 66 15.16 -14.28 -0.92
C LEU A 66 15.85 -15.62 -0.71
N GLN A 67 15.12 -16.55 -0.10
CA GLN A 67 15.56 -17.93 0.05
C GLN A 67 15.00 -18.75 -1.11
N MET A 68 15.85 -19.08 -2.08
CA MET A 68 15.49 -19.98 -3.17
C MET A 68 15.69 -21.44 -2.73
N PRO A 69 14.73 -22.36 -2.96
CA PRO A 69 14.88 -23.77 -2.60
C PRO A 69 16.15 -24.37 -3.22
N GLY A 70 17.03 -24.93 -2.38
CA GLY A 70 18.27 -25.57 -2.83
C GLY A 70 19.37 -24.62 -3.33
N GLN A 71 19.24 -23.29 -3.12
CA GLN A 71 20.27 -22.30 -3.47
C GLN A 71 20.66 -21.42 -2.27
N SER A 72 21.73 -20.64 -2.42
CA SER A 72 22.15 -19.64 -1.44
C SER A 72 21.12 -18.52 -1.29
N ILE A 73 21.12 -17.85 -0.14
CA ILE A 73 20.28 -16.67 0.11
C ILE A 73 20.82 -15.53 -0.74
N ILE A 74 19.97 -14.99 -1.62
CA ILE A 74 20.27 -13.77 -2.38
C ILE A 74 19.55 -12.60 -1.72
N ARG A 75 20.21 -11.46 -1.61
CA ARG A 75 19.63 -10.21 -1.13
C ARG A 75 19.30 -9.34 -2.32
N THR A 76 18.05 -8.98 -2.49
CA THR A 76 17.64 -8.00 -3.50
C THR A 76 17.61 -6.63 -2.88
N VAL A 77 18.21 -5.65 -3.54
CA VAL A 77 18.27 -4.26 -3.07
C VAL A 77 17.52 -3.35 -4.04
N ASN A 78 16.58 -2.59 -3.50
CA ASN A 78 15.86 -1.53 -4.19
C ASN A 78 16.11 -0.19 -3.51
N ILE A 79 16.64 0.78 -4.25
CA ILE A 79 16.87 2.13 -3.75
C ILE A 79 16.00 3.09 -4.54
N ALA A 80 15.18 3.88 -3.87
CA ALA A 80 14.43 4.97 -4.47
C ALA A 80 15.04 6.30 -4.02
N ASP A 81 15.50 7.10 -4.99
CA ASP A 81 16.00 8.46 -4.76
C ASP A 81 15.11 9.48 -5.48
N PRO A 82 14.09 10.05 -4.78
CA PRO A 82 13.21 11.05 -5.38
C PRO A 82 13.91 12.40 -5.67
N VAL A 83 15.04 12.69 -5.01
CA VAL A 83 15.82 13.90 -5.23
C VAL A 83 16.46 13.86 -6.61
N ALA A 84 17.13 12.74 -6.92
CA ALA A 84 17.70 12.47 -8.23
C ALA A 84 16.66 12.00 -9.27
N GLY A 85 15.48 11.56 -8.83
CA GLY A 85 14.41 11.05 -9.69
C GLY A 85 14.72 9.67 -10.28
N VAL A 86 15.41 8.82 -9.52
CA VAL A 86 15.91 7.52 -9.99
C VAL A 86 15.63 6.41 -8.99
N THR A 87 15.37 5.23 -9.51
CA THR A 87 15.34 3.99 -8.73
C THR A 87 16.49 3.09 -9.18
N TYR A 88 17.25 2.57 -8.23
CA TYR A 88 18.24 1.52 -8.47
C TYR A 88 17.70 0.16 -8.03
N PHE A 89 18.02 -0.87 -8.82
CA PHE A 89 17.71 -2.25 -8.49
C PHE A 89 18.92 -3.12 -8.78
N TYR A 90 19.31 -3.95 -7.81
CA TYR A 90 20.41 -4.90 -7.97
C TYR A 90 20.30 -6.05 -6.96
N GLN A 91 21.15 -7.06 -7.11
CA GLN A 91 21.21 -8.23 -6.23
C GLN A 91 22.61 -8.34 -5.60
N GLU A 92 22.64 -8.72 -4.33
CA GLU A 92 23.83 -9.03 -3.54
C GLU A 92 23.74 -10.49 -3.09
N GLY A 93 24.85 -11.21 -3.00
CA GLY A 93 24.86 -12.59 -2.53
C GLY A 93 26.13 -13.33 -2.93
N GLU A 94 26.43 -14.41 -2.22
CA GLU A 94 27.57 -15.27 -2.51
C GLU A 94 27.17 -16.37 -3.49
N GLY A 95 27.79 -16.36 -4.67
CA GLY A 95 27.58 -17.36 -5.72
C GLY A 95 27.99 -16.86 -7.10
N GLN A 96 28.51 -17.75 -7.94
CA GLN A 96 28.95 -17.46 -9.32
C GLN A 96 27.83 -16.86 -10.21
N ASN A 97 26.56 -16.92 -9.78
CA ASN A 97 25.39 -16.47 -10.53
C ASN A 97 24.85 -15.09 -10.09
N VAL A 98 25.45 -14.43 -9.10
CA VAL A 98 25.02 -13.06 -8.70
C VAL A 98 25.80 -12.03 -9.52
N SER A 99 25.10 -11.37 -10.43
CA SER A 99 25.68 -10.34 -11.28
C SER A 99 26.00 -9.08 -10.47
N HIS A 100 27.25 -8.59 -10.54
CA HIS A 100 27.66 -7.31 -9.97
C HIS A 100 27.23 -6.16 -10.88
N THR A 101 25.94 -6.10 -11.19
CA THR A 101 25.34 -5.07 -12.03
C THR A 101 24.10 -4.49 -11.36
N TYR A 102 23.79 -3.24 -11.68
CA TYR A 102 22.55 -2.60 -11.25
C TYR A 102 21.77 -2.09 -12.45
N THR A 103 20.45 -2.02 -12.29
CA THR A 103 19.57 -1.31 -13.22
C THR A 103 19.21 0.04 -12.62
N ARG A 104 19.34 1.10 -13.41
CA ARG A 104 18.82 2.44 -13.10
C ARG A 104 17.53 2.67 -13.89
N LEU A 105 16.47 3.02 -13.18
CA LEU A 105 15.17 3.37 -13.76
C LEU A 105 14.89 4.83 -13.45
N GLU A 106 14.52 5.60 -14.46
CA GLU A 106 14.06 6.96 -14.24
C GLU A 106 12.64 6.93 -13.68
N MET A 107 12.44 7.62 -12.56
CA MET A 107 11.11 7.82 -12.04
C MET A 107 10.40 8.76 -13.00
N HIS A 108 9.29 8.30 -13.58
CA HIS A 108 8.40 9.19 -14.28
C HIS A 108 7.86 10.18 -13.26
N ARG A 109 8.45 11.37 -13.18
CA ARG A 109 7.73 12.51 -12.64
C ARG A 109 6.50 12.63 -13.52
N PRO A 110 5.27 12.60 -12.97
CA PRO A 110 4.13 13.03 -13.74
C PRO A 110 4.54 14.39 -14.27
N THR A 111 4.73 14.50 -15.58
CA THR A 111 4.87 15.80 -16.19
C THR A 111 3.66 16.56 -15.69
N GLN A 112 3.86 17.70 -15.02
CA GLN A 112 2.79 18.68 -14.92
C GLN A 112 2.32 18.84 -16.36
N ASN A 113 1.14 18.33 -16.67
CA ASN A 113 0.55 18.42 -18.00
C ASN A 113 0.83 19.84 -18.52
N PRO A 114 1.56 20.03 -19.63
CA PRO A 114 1.73 21.35 -20.25
C PRO A 114 0.42 21.88 -20.86
N GLY A 115 -0.73 21.52 -20.31
CA GLY A 115 -2.03 21.65 -20.93
C GLY A 115 -3.18 21.40 -19.97
N LEU A 116 -3.18 22.03 -18.79
CA LEU A 116 -4.46 22.59 -18.35
C LEU A 116 -4.81 23.68 -19.37
N ARG A 117 -5.47 23.28 -20.46
CA ARG A 117 -6.43 24.21 -21.07
C ARG A 117 -7.46 24.43 -19.98
N THR A 118 -7.38 25.59 -19.35
CA THR A 118 -8.46 26.13 -18.54
C THR A 118 -9.73 25.97 -19.37
N LEU A 119 -10.63 25.08 -18.95
CA LEU A 119 -11.98 25.11 -19.47
C LEU A 119 -12.48 26.54 -19.21
N PRO A 120 -13.06 27.23 -20.21
CA PRO A 120 -13.60 28.55 -19.98
C PRO A 120 -14.62 28.47 -18.85
N SER A 121 -14.48 29.36 -17.87
CA SER A 121 -15.41 29.49 -16.76
C SER A 121 -16.84 29.60 -17.30
N PRO A 122 -17.81 28.85 -16.78
CA PRO A 122 -19.20 29.09 -17.16
C PRO A 122 -19.60 30.52 -16.73
N PRO A 123 -20.43 31.22 -17.53
CA PRO A 123 -20.92 32.54 -17.15
C PRO A 123 -21.76 32.44 -15.87
N PRO A 124 -21.73 33.49 -15.01
CA PRO A 124 -22.51 33.49 -13.78
C PRO A 124 -24.02 33.44 -14.10
N PRO A 125 -24.82 32.68 -13.33
CA PRO A 125 -26.27 32.68 -13.49
C PRO A 125 -26.83 34.04 -13.06
N SER A 126 -27.35 34.80 -14.01
CA SER A 126 -28.17 35.98 -13.72
C SER A 126 -29.59 35.53 -13.39
N GLY A 127 -30.04 35.89 -12.20
CA GLY A 127 -31.46 36.12 -11.90
C GLY A 127 -32.27 34.89 -11.49
N ALA A 128 -32.66 34.90 -10.22
CA ALA A 128 -33.63 34.00 -9.61
C ALA A 128 -35.03 34.09 -10.26
N VAL A 129 -35.83 33.03 -10.11
CA VAL A 129 -37.01 32.94 -9.23
C VAL A 129 -37.95 31.84 -9.76
N GLY A 130 -38.32 30.91 -8.87
CA GLY A 130 -39.66 30.34 -8.86
C GLY A 130 -39.85 28.92 -9.40
N GLY A 131 -39.91 27.97 -8.47
CA GLY A 131 -41.09 27.12 -8.34
C GLY A 131 -41.21 25.86 -9.21
N GLN A 132 -41.10 24.73 -8.52
CA GLN A 132 -41.91 23.50 -8.67
C GLN A 132 -41.67 22.58 -9.88
N SER A 133 -41.10 21.42 -9.55
CA SER A 133 -41.59 20.05 -9.81
C SER A 133 -42.21 19.65 -11.15
N SER A 134 -41.87 18.41 -11.54
CA SER A 134 -42.53 17.51 -12.51
C SER A 134 -42.19 17.81 -13.98
N SER A 135 -42.05 16.88 -14.92
CA SER A 135 -42.10 15.41 -14.98
C SER A 135 -41.87 15.03 -16.46
N VAL A 136 -41.66 13.72 -16.74
CA VAL A 136 -41.91 13.03 -18.03
C VAL A 136 -40.96 13.39 -19.22
N SER A 137 -40.04 12.50 -19.63
CA SER A 137 -40.18 11.36 -20.57
C SER A 137 -40.24 11.73 -22.07
N GLY A 138 -39.45 11.00 -22.88
CA GLY A 138 -39.52 10.88 -24.36
C GLY A 138 -38.30 11.46 -25.09
N THR A 139 -37.34 10.66 -25.59
CA THR A 139 -37.25 9.95 -26.89
C THR A 139 -37.44 10.84 -28.13
N VAL A 140 -36.73 10.77 -29.26
CA VAL A 140 -35.58 10.04 -29.83
C VAL A 140 -35.27 10.79 -31.15
N GLY A 141 -34.03 10.78 -31.63
CA GLY A 141 -33.73 11.16 -33.02
C GLY A 141 -32.25 11.01 -33.37
N VAL A 142 -31.88 9.86 -33.93
CA VAL A 142 -30.51 9.39 -34.22
C VAL A 142 -30.02 9.92 -35.58
N ALA A 143 -28.76 10.34 -35.66
CA ALA A 143 -27.88 10.07 -36.81
C ALA A 143 -26.39 10.26 -36.44
N GLY A 144 -25.65 9.14 -36.35
CA GLY A 144 -24.19 9.12 -36.47
C GLY A 144 -23.40 9.06 -35.16
N GLY A 145 -22.90 7.86 -34.83
CA GLY A 145 -21.91 7.65 -33.79
C GLY A 145 -22.39 6.71 -32.69
N VAL A 146 -21.95 5.45 -32.75
CA VAL A 146 -22.14 4.45 -31.69
C VAL A 146 -21.42 4.90 -30.42
N VAL A 147 -22.12 5.65 -29.59
CA VAL A 147 -21.85 5.78 -28.16
C VAL A 147 -22.58 4.65 -27.45
N TYR A 148 -21.84 3.73 -26.84
CA TYR A 148 -22.38 2.88 -25.78
C TYR A 148 -22.65 3.75 -24.53
N SER A 149 -23.63 4.65 -24.62
CA SER A 149 -24.31 5.18 -23.44
C SER A 149 -25.46 4.24 -23.09
N GLY A 150 -25.10 3.02 -22.71
CA GLY A 150 -25.94 2.18 -21.90
C GLY A 150 -25.74 2.57 -20.44
N LEU A 151 -26.50 3.54 -19.94
CA LEU A 151 -26.92 3.49 -18.55
C LEU A 151 -27.89 2.31 -18.45
N ILE A 152 -27.35 1.10 -18.38
CA ILE A 152 -28.09 -0.02 -17.83
C ILE A 152 -28.01 0.19 -16.32
N PRO A 153 -29.11 0.51 -15.62
CA PRO A 153 -29.13 0.25 -14.19
C PRO A 153 -29.06 -1.28 -14.08
N VAL A 154 -27.85 -1.81 -13.92
CA VAL A 154 -27.64 -3.20 -13.55
C VAL A 154 -28.08 -3.31 -12.08
N ASN A 155 -29.39 -3.36 -11.89
CA ASN A 155 -29.96 -3.99 -10.73
C ASN A 155 -29.95 -5.49 -11.04
N GLN A 156 -28.74 -6.10 -11.05
CA GLN A 156 -28.60 -7.55 -11.02
C GLN A 156 -28.63 -7.98 -9.55
N PRO A 157 -29.67 -8.69 -9.10
CA PRO A 157 -29.57 -9.49 -7.89
C PRO A 157 -28.40 -10.47 -8.09
N GLY A 158 -27.37 -10.39 -7.25
CA GLY A 158 -26.22 -11.31 -7.26
C GLY A 158 -24.84 -10.66 -7.46
N ALA A 159 -24.74 -9.45 -8.04
CA ALA A 159 -23.44 -8.79 -8.22
C ALA A 159 -22.83 -8.29 -6.89
N ALA A 160 -23.67 -7.99 -5.90
CA ALA A 160 -23.25 -7.66 -4.54
C ALA A 160 -22.76 -8.89 -3.74
N GLU A 161 -23.25 -10.09 -4.08
CA GLU A 161 -22.95 -11.33 -3.35
C GLU A 161 -21.58 -11.94 -3.72
N MET A 162 -21.06 -11.63 -4.91
CA MET A 162 -19.74 -12.09 -5.35
C MET A 162 -18.59 -11.17 -4.92
N ARG A 163 -18.82 -10.14 -4.10
CA ARG A 163 -17.74 -9.26 -3.63
C ARG A 163 -17.13 -9.79 -2.33
N PRO A 164 -15.79 -9.73 -2.16
CA PRO A 164 -15.18 -10.01 -0.87
C PRO A 164 -15.71 -9.05 0.20
N GLN A 165 -16.07 -9.59 1.35
CA GLN A 165 -16.51 -8.82 2.51
C GLN A 165 -15.29 -8.41 3.33
N ILE A 166 -15.17 -7.11 3.62
CA ILE A 166 -14.04 -6.56 4.40
C ILE A 166 -14.57 -6.08 5.74
N LYS A 167 -13.99 -6.57 6.83
CA LYS A 167 -14.27 -6.14 8.20
C LYS A 167 -13.01 -5.58 8.84
N ASN A 168 -13.12 -4.41 9.48
CA ASN A 168 -12.03 -3.79 10.22
C ASN A 168 -12.36 -3.80 11.72
N GLU A 169 -11.37 -4.15 12.54
CA GLU A 169 -11.48 -4.22 14.00
C GLU A 169 -10.27 -3.53 14.64
N GLU A 170 -10.51 -2.62 15.58
CA GLU A 170 -9.45 -2.02 16.38
C GLU A 170 -9.13 -2.96 17.55
N LEU A 171 -7.91 -3.50 17.60
CA LEU A 171 -7.49 -4.44 18.64
C LEU A 171 -6.92 -3.72 19.88
N GLY A 172 -6.69 -2.40 19.78
CA GLY A 172 -6.19 -1.57 20.87
C GLY A 172 -4.68 -1.37 20.82
N PHE A 173 -4.07 -1.20 21.99
CA PHE A 173 -2.63 -1.01 22.13
C PHE A 173 -1.95 -2.33 22.52
N ASP A 174 -0.77 -2.55 21.96
CA ASP A 174 0.10 -3.68 22.26
C ASP A 174 1.54 -3.16 22.43
N THR A 175 2.41 -3.99 22.98
CA THR A 175 3.85 -3.71 23.11
C THR A 175 4.63 -4.89 22.57
N VAL A 176 5.45 -4.63 21.55
CA VAL A 176 6.24 -5.66 20.88
C VAL A 176 7.70 -5.23 20.89
N GLN A 177 8.58 -6.06 21.46
CA GLN A 177 10.00 -5.74 21.65
C GLN A 177 10.24 -4.40 22.37
N GLY A 178 9.37 -4.05 23.33
CA GLY A 178 9.45 -2.78 24.07
C GLY A 178 8.94 -1.57 23.31
N ILE A 179 8.48 -1.71 22.06
CA ILE A 179 7.90 -0.63 21.27
C ILE A 179 6.37 -0.68 21.40
N SER A 180 5.78 0.40 21.92
CA SER A 180 4.33 0.54 21.99
C SER A 180 3.75 0.75 20.59
N CYS A 181 2.73 -0.04 20.24
CA CYS A 181 2.08 0.01 18.95
C CYS A 181 0.55 -0.09 19.06
N LYS A 182 -0.15 0.56 18.12
CA LYS A 182 -1.59 0.41 17.95
C LYS A 182 -1.86 -0.70 16.94
N SER A 183 -2.67 -1.67 17.35
CA SER A 183 -3.02 -2.84 16.56
C SER A 183 -4.43 -2.76 16.00
N HIS A 184 -4.60 -3.15 14.74
CA HIS A 184 -5.89 -3.35 14.11
C HIS A 184 -5.87 -4.62 13.26
N ARG A 185 -7.04 -5.22 13.08
CA ARG A 185 -7.26 -6.38 12.23
C ARG A 185 -8.15 -6.01 11.06
N THR A 186 -7.75 -6.43 9.86
CA THR A 186 -8.61 -6.49 8.69
C THR A 186 -8.91 -7.95 8.40
N THR A 187 -10.18 -8.29 8.22
CA THR A 187 -10.63 -9.62 7.80
C THR A 187 -11.28 -9.51 6.43
N GLU A 188 -10.75 -10.24 5.46
CA GLU A 188 -11.31 -10.35 4.11
C GLU A 188 -11.95 -11.73 3.95
N THR A 189 -13.24 -11.77 3.64
CA THR A 189 -13.98 -13.01 3.39
C THR A 189 -14.38 -13.10 1.94
N TYR A 190 -13.77 -14.02 1.21
CA TYR A 190 -14.12 -14.35 -0.16
C TYR A 190 -15.24 -15.39 -0.13
N PRO A 191 -16.40 -15.12 -0.75
CA PRO A 191 -17.57 -16.01 -0.69
C PRO A 191 -17.29 -17.35 -1.40
N VAL A 192 -18.18 -18.33 -1.19
CA VAL A 192 -18.17 -19.59 -1.93
C VAL A 192 -18.16 -19.33 -3.45
N ASN A 193 -17.49 -20.20 -4.20
CA ASN A 193 -17.31 -20.13 -5.65
C ASN A 193 -16.52 -18.93 -6.20
N PHE A 194 -16.07 -17.96 -5.37
CA PHE A 194 -15.31 -16.80 -5.85
C PHE A 194 -14.05 -17.19 -6.63
N PHE A 195 -13.28 -18.14 -6.10
CA PHE A 195 -12.13 -18.76 -6.77
C PHE A 195 -12.42 -20.20 -7.20
N GLY A 196 -13.69 -20.61 -7.24
CA GLY A 196 -14.09 -22.02 -7.33
C GLY A 196 -13.96 -22.78 -6.01
N ASN A 197 -13.87 -22.08 -4.88
CA ASN A 197 -13.83 -22.63 -3.53
C ASN A 197 -15.20 -23.16 -3.08
N ASP A 198 -15.22 -24.31 -2.40
CA ASP A 198 -16.43 -24.99 -1.89
C ASP A 198 -16.99 -24.37 -0.59
N ARG A 199 -16.20 -23.53 0.07
CA ARG A 199 -16.51 -22.80 1.30
C ARG A 199 -15.85 -21.43 1.28
N PRO A 200 -16.34 -20.42 2.03
CA PRO A 200 -15.68 -19.11 2.09
C PRO A 200 -14.21 -19.20 2.48
N ILE A 201 -13.38 -18.36 1.87
CA ILE A 201 -11.97 -18.20 2.25
C ILE A 201 -11.86 -16.95 3.11
N VAL A 202 -11.37 -17.11 4.33
CA VAL A 202 -11.17 -16.02 5.28
C VAL A 202 -9.68 -15.74 5.39
N ILE A 203 -9.29 -14.50 5.10
CA ILE A 203 -7.92 -14.01 5.27
C ILE A 203 -7.95 -12.99 6.39
N THR A 204 -7.00 -13.09 7.33
CA THR A 204 -6.84 -12.07 8.37
C THR A 204 -5.50 -11.36 8.23
N ARG A 205 -5.50 -10.05 8.47
CA ARG A 205 -4.31 -9.22 8.49
C ARG A 205 -4.32 -8.39 9.76
N GLU A 206 -3.38 -8.65 10.65
CA GLU A 206 -3.16 -7.85 11.85
C GLU A 206 -1.92 -7.00 11.69
N ILE A 207 -2.10 -5.69 11.80
CA ILE A 207 -1.01 -4.72 11.69
C ILE A 207 -0.91 -3.98 13.03
N CYS A 208 0.28 -4.02 13.62
CA CYS A 208 0.68 -3.19 14.75
C CYS A 208 1.66 -2.11 14.28
N THR A 209 1.28 -0.84 14.43
CA THR A 209 2.11 0.32 14.06
C THR A 209 2.49 1.13 15.29
N SER A 210 3.76 1.54 15.37
CA SER A 210 4.28 2.34 16.48
C SER A 210 3.51 3.66 16.62
N VAL A 211 3.16 3.98 17.85
CA VAL A 211 2.46 5.22 18.21
C VAL A 211 3.43 6.41 18.20
N GLU A 212 4.67 6.18 18.65
CA GLU A 212 5.67 7.23 18.88
C GLU A 212 6.57 7.47 17.66
N SER A 213 6.73 6.46 16.79
CA SER A 213 7.67 6.48 15.66
C SER A 213 7.02 6.77 14.30
N GLY A 214 5.99 7.62 14.28
CA GLY A 214 5.34 8.07 13.04
C GLY A 214 4.71 6.95 12.21
N GLY A 215 4.11 5.94 12.85
CA GLY A 215 3.44 4.83 12.17
C GLY A 215 4.40 3.76 11.61
N MET A 216 5.63 3.67 12.13
CA MET A 216 6.55 2.57 11.83
C MET A 216 5.87 1.22 12.05
N LEU A 217 6.02 0.29 11.11
CA LEU A 217 5.49 -1.05 11.28
C LEU A 217 6.30 -1.81 12.33
N VAL A 218 5.60 -2.40 13.31
CA VAL A 218 6.22 -3.20 14.38
C VAL A 218 5.91 -4.68 14.21
N ARG A 219 4.67 -5.02 13.84
CA ARG A 219 4.26 -6.39 13.54
C ARG A 219 3.21 -6.39 12.44
N ASN A 220 3.32 -7.32 11.50
CA ASN A 220 2.28 -7.64 10.53
C ASN A 220 2.12 -9.16 10.46
N VAL A 221 0.94 -9.66 10.81
CA VAL A 221 0.60 -11.08 10.68
C VAL A 221 -0.49 -11.20 9.63
N VAL A 222 -0.26 -12.02 8.61
CA VAL A 222 -1.24 -12.38 7.58
C VAL A 222 -1.49 -13.86 7.68
N ASP A 223 -2.73 -14.25 7.92
CA ASP A 223 -3.15 -15.64 7.88
C ASP A 223 -4.03 -15.86 6.65
N ASP A 224 -3.52 -16.63 5.68
CA ASP A 224 -4.24 -17.00 4.46
C ASP A 224 -4.21 -18.54 4.33
N PRO A 225 -5.36 -19.22 4.37
CA PRO A 225 -5.40 -20.69 4.32
C PRO A 225 -4.83 -21.28 3.02
N ARG A 226 -4.62 -20.47 1.97
CA ARG A 226 -4.02 -20.91 0.70
C ARG A 226 -2.49 -20.91 0.73
N MET A 227 -1.90 -20.04 1.54
CA MET A 227 -0.45 -19.78 1.55
C MET A 227 0.20 -19.99 2.92
N GLY A 228 -0.61 -20.19 3.97
CA GLY A 228 -0.17 -20.28 5.36
C GLY A 228 -0.12 -18.92 6.06
N THR A 229 0.54 -18.90 7.21
CA THR A 229 0.71 -17.71 8.04
C THR A 229 2.04 -17.03 7.73
N GLN A 230 2.00 -15.74 7.42
CA GLN A 230 3.16 -14.88 7.22
C GLN A 230 3.25 -13.87 8.36
N THR A 231 4.39 -13.83 9.04
CA THR A 231 4.65 -12.86 10.11
C THR A 231 5.87 -12.04 9.74
N MET A 232 5.71 -10.73 9.66
CA MET A 232 6.81 -9.78 9.63
C MET A 232 6.88 -9.11 11.00
N LEU A 233 8.03 -9.23 11.67
CA LEU A 233 8.28 -8.73 13.00
C LEU A 233 9.48 -7.79 12.95
N LEU A 234 9.34 -6.59 13.51
CA LEU A 234 10.47 -5.70 13.72
C LEU A 234 11.45 -6.39 14.68
N GLU A 235 12.73 -6.39 14.34
CA GLU A 235 13.82 -6.98 15.12
C GLU A 235 14.68 -5.88 15.78
N SER A 236 14.93 -4.81 15.05
CA SER A 236 15.64 -3.64 15.56
C SER A 236 15.27 -2.38 14.79
N ALA A 237 15.36 -1.24 15.49
CA ALA A 237 15.14 0.09 14.93
C ALA A 237 16.21 1.07 15.41
N SER A 238 16.79 1.82 14.48
CA SER A 238 17.63 2.99 14.75
C SER A 238 17.02 4.20 14.06
N PHE A 239 16.87 5.31 14.78
CA PHE A 239 16.32 6.56 14.26
C PHE A 239 17.41 7.58 13.88
N THR A 240 18.63 7.10 13.66
CA THR A 240 19.76 7.93 13.21
C THR A 240 19.62 8.25 11.73
N GLU A 241 19.89 9.49 11.34
CA GLU A 241 19.93 9.90 9.93
C GLU A 241 20.98 9.07 9.16
N PRO A 242 20.57 8.28 8.14
CA PRO A 242 21.51 7.50 7.35
C PRO A 242 22.41 8.39 6.48
N THR A 243 23.63 7.94 6.22
CA THR A 243 24.52 8.66 5.31
C THR A 243 24.02 8.55 3.87
N ALA A 244 24.21 9.61 3.07
CA ALA A 244 23.74 9.66 1.68
C ALA A 244 24.25 8.50 0.80
N ASN A 245 25.42 7.95 1.11
CA ASN A 245 26.07 6.90 0.32
C ASN A 245 25.31 5.56 0.35
N VAL A 246 24.50 5.30 1.39
CA VAL A 246 23.69 4.06 1.43
C VAL A 246 22.62 4.04 0.33
N PHE A 247 22.27 5.20 -0.21
CA PHE A 247 21.30 5.38 -1.30
C PHE A 247 21.95 5.40 -2.68
N GLN A 248 23.16 4.86 -2.83
CA GLN A 248 23.82 4.65 -4.11
C GLN A 248 24.18 3.17 -4.29
N PRO A 249 24.28 2.67 -5.55
CA PRO A 249 24.84 1.34 -5.79
C PRO A 249 26.26 1.20 -5.22
N PRO A 250 26.64 0.00 -4.74
CA PRO A 250 27.97 -0.22 -4.17
C PRO A 250 29.09 -0.01 -5.20
N PRO A 251 30.30 0.39 -4.76
CA PRO A 251 31.47 0.45 -5.63
C PRO A 251 31.71 -0.89 -6.34
N GLY A 252 32.10 -0.84 -7.62
CA GLY A 252 32.37 -2.02 -8.44
C GLY A 252 31.16 -2.61 -9.17
N TYR A 253 29.95 -2.17 -8.86
CA TYR A 253 28.77 -2.54 -9.64
C TYR A 253 28.71 -1.76 -10.96
N THR A 254 28.36 -2.45 -12.05
CA THR A 254 28.24 -1.84 -13.38
C THR A 254 26.78 -1.60 -13.75
N GLU A 255 26.46 -0.46 -14.34
CA GLU A 255 25.09 -0.20 -14.82
C GLU A 255 24.75 -1.10 -16.01
N ARG A 256 23.63 -1.81 -15.92
CA ARG A 256 23.02 -2.53 -17.02
C ARG A 256 21.92 -1.66 -17.63
N LYS A 257 22.18 -1.12 -18.81
CA LYS A 257 21.17 -0.38 -19.58
C LYS A 257 20.03 -1.34 -19.95
N GLN A 258 18.80 -1.01 -19.55
CA GLN A 258 17.64 -1.67 -20.13
C GLN A 258 17.48 -1.15 -21.55
N ASN A 259 17.54 -2.04 -22.55
CA ASN A 259 17.12 -1.69 -23.90
C ASN A 259 15.63 -1.35 -23.82
N GLN A 260 15.28 -0.07 -23.97
CA GLN A 260 13.89 0.33 -24.18
C GLN A 260 13.46 -0.29 -25.51
N THR A 261 12.60 -1.30 -25.46
CA THR A 261 11.89 -1.74 -26.65
C THR A 261 11.02 -0.56 -27.09
N GLN A 262 11.36 0.04 -28.23
CA GLN A 262 10.57 1.10 -28.88
C GLN A 262 9.17 0.60 -29.25
#